data_AF-A0A1F7XS98-F1
#
_entry.id   AF-A0A1F7XS98-F1
#
_cell.length_a   1.000
_cell.length_b   1.000
_cell.length_c   1.000
_cell.angle_alpha   90.00
_cell.angle_beta   90.00
_cell.angle_gamma   90.00
#
_symmetry.space_group_name_H-M   'P 1'
#
loop_
_entity.id
_entity.type
_entity.pdbx_description
1 polymer ?
#
loop_
_entity_poly.entity_id
_entity_poly.type
_entity_poly.pdbx_seq_one_letter_code
_entity_poly.pdbx_strand_id
1 'polypeptide(L)' 'MESTQILLSVVVVILTLLLVVVGIQVILVFLDLRKAIKRLNSILEDAILGGGLIRPEKLTGLLEMFKKGKKIEERGQQN' A
#
# COMPACT_ATOMS: atom_id res chain seq x y z
N MET A 1 42.48 -2.72 -29.20
CA MET A 1 42.44 -2.08 -27.87
C MET A 1 41.68 -0.76 -27.91
N GLU A 2 41.95 0.09 -28.91
CA GLU A 2 41.31 1.40 -29.08
C GLU A 2 39.78 1.34 -29.26
N SER A 3 39.26 0.44 -30.13
CA SER A 3 37.82 0.31 -30.37
C SER A 3 37.03 -0.14 -29.13
N THR A 4 37.63 -1.01 -28.30
CA THR A 4 37.00 -1.48 -27.05
C THR A 4 36.91 -0.37 -26.02
N GLN A 5 37.93 0.47 -25.91
CA GLN A 5 37.94 1.61 -24.98
C GLN A 5 36.91 2.67 -25.37
N ILE A 6 36.75 2.94 -26.67
CA ILE A 6 35.70 3.84 -27.18
C ILE A 6 34.31 3.28 -26.84
N LEU A 7 34.08 1.99 -27.08
CA LEU A 7 32.81 1.34 -26.79
C LEU A 7 32.48 1.40 -25.29
N LEU A 8 33.43 1.05 -24.43
CA LEU A 8 33.23 1.09 -22.98
C LEU A 8 32.99 2.52 -22.48
N SER A 9 33.69 3.51 -23.03
CA SER A 9 33.48 4.92 -22.68
C SER A 9 32.05 5.37 -22.99
N VAL A 10 31.54 5.04 -24.18
CA VAL A 10 30.16 5.36 -24.58
C VAL A 10 29.15 4.67 -23.66
N VAL A 11 29.34 3.38 -23.37
CA VAL A 11 28.45 2.62 -22.49
C VAL A 11 28.42 3.22 -21.08
N VAL A 12 29.58 3.57 -20.52
CA VAL A 12 29.66 4.19 -19.19
C VAL A 12 28.92 5.52 -19.18
N VAL A 13 29.12 6.38 -20.18
CA VAL A 13 28.41 7.67 -20.26
C VAL A 13 26.89 7.45 -20.32
N ILE A 14 26.43 6.51 -21.14
CA ILE A 14 25.00 6.18 -21.23
C ILE A 14 24.48 5.66 -19.88
N LEU A 15 25.18 4.71 -19.26
CA LEU A 15 24.79 4.17 -17.96
C LEU A 15 24.74 5.25 -16.88
N THR A 16 25.71 6.17 -16.85
CA THR A 16 25.72 7.29 -15.92
C THR A 16 24.52 8.20 -16.13
N LEU A 17 24.21 8.57 -17.37
CA LEU A 17 23.02 9.38 -17.68
C LEU A 17 21.72 8.69 -17.25
N LEU A 18 21.60 7.40 -17.54
CA LEU A 18 20.45 6.60 -17.11
C LEU A 18 20.32 6.56 -15.58
N LEU A 19 21.44 6.35 -14.86
CA LEU A 19 21.46 6.34 -13.40
C LEU A 19 21.08 7.70 -12.81
N VAL A 20 21.52 8.81 -13.40
CA VAL A 20 21.12 10.16 -12.96
C VAL A 20 19.61 10.33 -13.08
N VAL A 21 19.02 9.94 -14.22
CA VAL A 21 17.58 10.02 -14.44
C VAL A 21 16.81 9.16 -13.43
N VAL A 22 17.24 7.91 -13.22
CA VAL A 22 16.62 7.02 -12.23
C VAL A 22 16.78 7.57 -10.82
N GLY A 23 17.92 8.16 -10.47
CA GLY A 23 18.14 8.79 -9.17
C GLY A 23 17.12 9.91 -8.89
N ILE A 24 16.87 10.77 -9.88
CA ILE A 24 15.84 11.81 -9.79
C ILE A 24 14.44 11.19 -9.61
N GLN A 25 14.11 10.16 -10.40
CA GLN A 25 12.83 9.45 -10.29
C GLN A 25 12.61 8.89 -8.89
N VAL A 26 13.62 8.24 -8.30
CA VAL A 26 13.53 7.66 -6.95
C VAL A 26 13.26 8.75 -5.91
N ILE A 27 13.93 9.91 -6.00
CA ILE A 27 13.69 11.04 -5.09
C ILE A 27 12.23 11.50 -5.19
N LEU A 28 11.70 11.67 -6.40
CA LEU A 28 10.30 12.07 -6.60
C LEU A 28 9.32 11.04 -6.02
N VAL A 29 9.56 9.75 -6.25
CA VAL A 29 8.74 8.67 -5.68
C VAL A 29 8.77 8.69 -4.16
N PHE A 30 9.93 8.94 -3.52
CA PHE A 30 10.03 9.07 -2.07
C PHE A 30 9.21 10.25 -1.52
N LEU A 31 9.18 11.38 -2.23
CA LEU A 31 8.38 12.55 -1.84
C LEU A 31 6.88 12.23 -1.89
N ASP A 32 6.44 11.55 -2.95
CA ASP A 32 5.05 11.13 -3.10
C ASP A 32 4.66 10.08 -2.07
N LEU A 33 5.54 9.12 -1.79
CA LEU A 33 5.33 8.11 -0.76
C LEU A 33 5.17 8.75 0.63
N ARG A 34 6.01 9.74 0.98
CA ARG A 34 5.85 10.49 2.23
C ARG A 34 4.48 11.17 2.32
N LYS A 35 4.01 11.74 1.21
CA LYS A 35 2.69 12.39 1.14
C LYS A 35 1.55 11.38 1.29
N ALA A 36 1.67 10.21 0.67
CA ALA A 36 0.72 9.11 0.80
C ALA A 36 0.64 8.61 2.24
N ILE A 37 1.78 8.38 2.91
CA ILE A 37 1.83 7.94 4.30
C ILE A 37 1.13 8.95 5.23
N LYS A 38 1.37 10.26 5.04
CA LYS A 38 0.68 11.30 5.83
C LYS A 38 -0.84 11.25 5.67
N ARG A 39 -1.33 11.00 4.44
CA ARG A 39 -2.77 10.84 4.18
C ARG A 39 -3.32 9.55 4.78
N LEU A 40 -2.56 8.46 4.73
CA LEU A 40 -2.95 7.21 5.39
C LEU A 40 -3.03 7.39 6.91
N ASN A 41 -2.10 8.13 7.51
CA ASN A 41 -2.15 8.43 8.94
C ASN A 41 -3.41 9.22 9.30
N SER A 42 -3.78 10.25 8.52
CA SER A 42 -5.01 10.99 8.79
C SER A 42 -6.27 10.13 8.60
N ILE A 43 -6.31 9.27 7.58
CA ILE A 43 -7.43 8.34 7.37
C ILE A 43 -7.53 7.33 8.52
N LEU A 44 -6.39 6.83 9.00
CA LEU A 44 -6.34 5.90 10.13
C LEU A 44 -6.80 6.59 11.41
N GLU A 45 -6.34 7.80 11.66
CA GLU A 45 -6.75 8.62 12.80
C GLU A 45 -8.25 8.93 12.75
N ASP A 46 -8.78 9.31 11.58
CA ASP A 46 -10.22 9.53 11.39
C ASP A 46 -11.03 8.22 11.55
N ALA A 47 -10.55 7.08 11.05
CA ALA A 47 -11.24 5.81 11.17
C ALA A 47 -11.26 5.27 12.61
N ILE A 48 -10.19 5.53 13.39
CA ILE A 48 -10.06 5.10 14.78
C ILE A 48 -10.76 6.08 15.73
N LEU A 49 -10.52 7.39 15.58
CA LEU A 49 -10.93 8.43 16.52
C LEU A 49 -12.21 9.19 16.11
N GLY A 50 -12.47 9.36 14.82
CA GLY A 50 -13.58 10.21 14.32
C GLY A 50 -14.79 9.48 13.71
N GLY A 51 -14.60 8.25 13.20
CA GLY A 51 -15.55 7.58 12.29
C GLY A 51 -16.29 6.37 12.86
N GLY A 52 -16.15 6.04 14.13
CA GLY A 52 -16.99 5.06 14.84
C GLY A 52 -16.96 3.61 14.32
N LEU A 53 -16.02 3.24 13.45
CA LEU A 53 -15.88 1.89 12.88
C LEU A 53 -15.10 0.93 13.79
N ILE A 54 -14.16 1.43 14.59
CA ILE A 54 -13.55 0.68 15.70
C ILE A 54 -14.22 1.07 17.03
N ARG A 55 -15.55 1.14 17.05
CA ARG A 55 -16.27 0.92 18.30
C ARG A 55 -16.39 -0.58 18.48
N PRO A 56 -15.85 -1.17 19.57
CA PRO A 56 -16.06 -2.59 19.86
C PRO A 56 -17.56 -2.95 19.79
N GLU A 57 -18.45 -2.01 20.13
CA GLU A 57 -19.91 -2.13 20.00
C GLU A 57 -20.40 -2.50 18.59
N LYS A 58 -19.84 -1.91 17.51
CA LYS A 58 -20.25 -2.22 16.12
C LYS A 58 -19.60 -3.50 15.59
N LEU A 59 -18.35 -3.76 16.00
CA LEU A 59 -17.65 -5.01 15.68
C LEU A 59 -18.32 -6.20 16.36
N THR A 60 -18.80 -6.05 17.60
CA THR A 60 -19.60 -7.05 18.32
C THR A 60 -20.93 -7.31 17.62
N GLY A 61 -21.63 -6.27 17.15
CA GLY A 61 -22.87 -6.45 16.38
C GLY A 61 -22.68 -7.20 15.05
N LEU A 62 -21.59 -6.95 14.34
CA LEU A 62 -21.22 -7.71 13.14
C LEU A 62 -20.87 -9.16 13.48
N LEU A 63 -20.14 -9.39 14.57
CA LEU A 63 -19.80 -10.73 15.06
C LEU A 63 -21.05 -11.53 15.44
N GLU A 64 -22.01 -10.89 16.11
CA GLU A 64 -23.30 -11.49 16.47
C GLU A 64 -24.16 -11.81 15.25
N MET A 65 -24.20 -10.93 14.24
CA MET A 65 -24.89 -11.20 12.98
C MET A 65 -24.31 -12.41 12.25
N PHE A 66 -22.98 -12.53 12.17
CA PHE A 66 -22.32 -13.69 11.58
C PHE A 66 -22.62 -14.98 12.36
N LYS A 67 -22.57 -14.92 13.70
CA LYS A 67 -22.91 -16.05 14.56
C LYS A 67 -24.39 -16.45 14.44
N LYS A 68 -25.29 -15.49 14.27
CA LYS A 68 -26.74 -15.72 14.13
C LYS A 68 -27.09 -16.28 12.75
N GLY A 69 -26.45 -15.80 11.68
CA GLY A 69 -26.59 -16.36 10.32
C GLY A 69 -26.22 -17.84 10.27
N LYS A 70 -25.09 -18.22 10.89
CA LYS A 70 -24.65 -19.61 10.99
C LYS A 70 -25.64 -20.51 11.74
N LYS A 71 -26.29 -19.98 12.78
CA LYS A 71 -27.28 -20.71 13.60
C LYS A 71 -28.64 -20.86 12.92
N ILE A 72 -28.96 -20.00 11.95
CA ILE A 72 -30.19 -20.09 11.14
C ILE A 72 -30.03 -21.16 10.06
N GLU A 73 -28.84 -21.28 9.47
CA GLU A 73 -28.50 -22.31 8.49
C GLU A 73 -28.58 -23.73 9.08
N GLU A 74 -28.12 -23.93 10.32
CA GLU A 74 -28.21 -25.21 11.04
C GLU A 74 -29.67 -25.61 11.41
N ARG A 75 -30.59 -24.65 11.50
CA ARG A 75 -32.02 -24.91 11.77
C ARG A 75 -32.84 -25.15 10.50
N GLY A 76 -32.36 -24.70 9.35
CA GLY A 76 -33.00 -24.94 8.04
C GLY A 76 -32.73 -26.31 7.44
N GLN A 77 -31.75 -27.06 7.96
CA GLN A 77 -31.42 -28.43 7.53
C GLN A 77 -32.13 -29.53 8.35
N GLN A 78 -32.93 -29.16 9.35
CA GLN A 78 -33.71 -30.08 10.18
C GLN A 78 -35.21 -29.88 9.92
N ASN A 79 -35.64 -30.09 8.66
CA ASN A 79 -37.03 -30.38 8.27
C ASN A 79 -37.03 -31.02 6.89
#